data_AF-A0A2H3HH84-F1
#
_entry.id   AF-A0A2H3HH84-F1
#
_cell.length_a   1.000
_cell.length_b   1.000
_cell.length_c   1.000
_cell.angle_alpha   90.00
_cell.angle_beta   90.00
_cell.angle_gamma   90.00
#
_symmetry.space_group_name_H-M   'P 1'
#
loop_
_entity.id
_entity.type
_entity.pdbx_description
1 polymer ?
#
loop_
_entity_poly.entity_id
_entity_poly.type
_entity_poly.pdbx_seq_one_letter_code
_entity_poly.pdbx_strand_id
1 'polypeptide(L)'
;MTPEKFQRHLKPRLPPFDSPVGSEEQVADLFAKEVLRSQASSSSIKQLASKLGKRLVELDTFKKKVQTPKTLQRISFLERDLDRLNAEMWNVSNHDKTRRTSPRELFNMFRLARGRPQPIQFAQTPTLEYKGDHHSDSDAANETQLATTDHEKIEMIKKVKFRNNDNPKSKRILDESGARHDPQREDINMPRDIDAEKLRTIIRGLQNNKAPGPYQVPNEAIKLGMELLLPYFLLGFRACLNLSLHPTNFKDSIIVMLLKAGEEVDKPESYRPISLLSTVSKLCERILADMMLDVLKENPHFLLATQFGNKTTTEALQYLFRIIYGTWCSRSNDVVTILGLDMSSAYDNFYRQKLLQTLYDKDFPKWFVDIIGRVLSLRDATLRLPGIISERFGMNTGIPQGLPLSTVLFSLFLLS
;
A
#
# COMPACT_ATOMS: atom_id res chain seq x y z
N MET A 1 -6.80 29.55 -21.83
CA MET A 1 -5.71 30.55 -21.93
C MET A 1 -5.34 30.64 -23.40
N THR A 2 -5.34 31.82 -24.03
CA THR A 2 -5.10 31.91 -25.49
C THR A 2 -3.65 31.57 -25.85
N PRO A 3 -3.37 31.11 -27.08
CA PRO A 3 -2.01 30.80 -27.54
C PRO A 3 -1.03 31.98 -27.35
N GLU A 4 -1.49 33.23 -27.54
CA GLU A 4 -0.63 34.41 -27.31
C GLU A 4 -0.32 34.61 -25.81
N LYS A 5 -1.28 34.33 -24.91
CA LYS A 5 -1.04 34.40 -23.46
C LYS A 5 -0.08 33.30 -22.99
N PHE A 6 -0.10 32.12 -23.61
CA PHE A 6 0.84 31.03 -23.31
C PHE A 6 2.27 31.39 -23.75
N GLN A 7 2.45 31.86 -24.98
CA GLN A 7 3.77 32.25 -25.49
C GLN A 7 4.39 33.40 -24.68
N ARG A 8 3.58 34.37 -24.24
CA ARG A 8 4.07 35.56 -23.53
C ARG A 8 4.39 35.31 -22.06
N HIS A 9 3.86 34.25 -21.43
CA HIS A 9 3.99 34.07 -19.97
C HIS A 9 4.63 32.77 -19.52
N LEU A 10 4.54 31.70 -20.32
CA LEU A 10 5.02 30.36 -19.93
C LEU A 10 6.24 29.91 -20.74
N LYS A 11 6.32 30.23 -22.03
CA LYS A 11 7.45 29.86 -22.89
C LYS A 11 8.84 30.28 -22.36
N PRO A 12 9.04 31.46 -21.73
CA PRO A 12 10.34 31.84 -21.16
C PRO A 12 10.71 31.10 -19.88
N ARG A 13 9.79 30.31 -19.31
CA ARG A 13 9.90 29.65 -18.00
C ARG A 13 9.90 28.13 -18.09
N LEU A 14 9.69 27.59 -19.29
CA LEU A 14 9.86 26.18 -19.57
C LEU A 14 11.34 25.91 -19.84
N PRO A 15 11.91 24.80 -19.33
CA PRO A 15 13.25 24.39 -19.71
C PRO A 15 13.32 24.09 -21.23
N PRO A 16 14.51 24.18 -21.86
CA PRO A 16 14.70 23.81 -23.26
C PRO A 16 14.18 22.39 -23.54
N PHE A 17 13.65 22.16 -24.74
CA PHE A 17 13.09 20.85 -25.15
C PHE A 17 14.09 19.68 -24.98
N ASP A 18 15.38 19.98 -25.04
CA ASP A 18 16.47 19.00 -24.93
C ASP A 18 17.15 19.00 -23.55
N SER A 19 16.60 19.71 -22.57
CA SER A 19 17.13 19.76 -21.22
C SER A 19 16.59 18.58 -20.40
N PRO A 20 17.46 17.69 -19.86
CA PRO A 20 17.02 16.71 -18.87
C PRO A 20 16.62 17.52 -17.64
N VAL A 21 15.32 17.66 -17.37
CA VAL A 21 14.83 18.51 -16.28
C VAL A 21 15.40 17.94 -14.97
N GLY A 22 16.41 18.64 -14.45
CA GLY A 22 17.30 18.17 -13.40
C GLY A 22 16.75 18.46 -12.02
N SER A 23 16.66 17.42 -11.20
CA SER A 23 16.29 17.43 -9.77
C SER A 23 14.82 17.68 -9.41
N GLU A 24 14.41 16.99 -8.35
CA GLU A 24 13.08 17.03 -7.71
C GLU A 24 12.68 18.45 -7.27
N GLU A 25 13.66 19.28 -6.92
CA GLU A 25 13.46 20.66 -6.48
C GLU A 25 12.95 21.58 -7.60
N GLN A 26 13.43 21.39 -8.83
CA GLN A 26 12.98 22.20 -9.97
C GLN A 26 11.51 21.91 -10.33
N VAL A 27 11.10 20.65 -10.19
CA VAL A 27 9.71 20.21 -10.40
C VAL A 27 8.80 20.75 -9.31
N ALA A 28 9.25 20.74 -8.05
CA ALA A 28 8.52 21.30 -6.92
C ALA A 28 8.33 22.84 -7.05
N ASP A 29 9.35 23.55 -7.52
CA ASP A 29 9.28 25.02 -7.69
C ASP A 29 8.38 25.43 -8.87
N LEU A 30 8.35 24.64 -9.95
CA LEU A 30 7.41 24.81 -11.07
C LEU A 30 5.95 24.57 -10.63
N PHE A 31 5.70 23.53 -9.83
CA PHE A 31 4.40 23.27 -9.23
C PHE A 31 3.95 24.42 -8.32
N ALA A 32 4.86 24.94 -7.50
CA ALA A 32 4.58 26.06 -6.60
C ALA A 32 4.24 27.34 -7.39
N LYS A 33 4.94 27.61 -8.49
CA LYS A 33 4.70 28.81 -9.33
C LYS A 33 3.37 28.77 -10.09
N GLU A 34 2.98 27.61 -10.61
CA GLU A 34 1.81 27.51 -11.49
C GLU A 34 0.48 27.35 -10.72
N VAL A 35 0.52 26.74 -9.53
CA VAL A 35 -0.67 26.51 -8.70
C VAL A 35 -1.02 27.72 -7.81
N LEU A 36 -0.07 28.61 -7.50
CA LEU A 36 -0.22 29.66 -6.48
C LEU A 36 -0.39 31.10 -6.98
N ARG A 37 -1.28 31.35 -7.95
CA ARG A 37 -1.80 32.72 -8.14
C ARG A 37 -2.99 33.00 -7.21
N SER A 38 -2.70 33.30 -5.94
CA SER A 38 -3.26 34.43 -5.15
C SER A 38 -2.93 34.25 -3.66
N GLN A 39 -2.39 35.30 -3.03
CA GLN A 39 -1.90 35.31 -1.65
C GLN A 39 -2.94 35.86 -0.66
N ALA A 40 -3.15 35.15 0.45
CA ALA A 40 -3.40 35.70 1.81
C ALA A 40 -3.47 34.55 2.85
N SER A 41 -2.63 34.56 3.89
CA SER A 41 -2.61 33.57 4.99
C SER A 41 -3.46 34.01 6.19
N SER A 42 -4.19 33.10 6.87
CA SER A 42 -4.93 33.40 8.10
C SER A 42 -4.04 33.38 9.37
N SER A 43 -4.21 34.36 10.26
CA SER A 43 -3.42 34.55 11.48
C SER A 43 -3.66 33.49 12.58
N SER A 44 -4.80 32.78 12.54
CA SER A 44 -5.22 31.79 13.54
C SER A 44 -4.41 30.49 13.51
N ILE A 45 -4.11 29.97 12.32
CA ILE A 45 -3.33 28.73 12.15
C ILE A 45 -1.89 28.91 12.65
N LYS A 46 -1.30 30.09 12.41
CA LYS A 46 0.03 30.45 12.93
C LYS A 46 0.07 30.46 14.45
N GLN A 47 -1.02 30.91 15.10
CA GLN A 47 -1.12 30.92 16.57
C GLN A 47 -1.26 29.50 17.13
N LEU A 48 -2.07 28.64 16.52
CA LEU A 48 -2.24 27.24 16.93
C LEU A 48 -0.94 26.44 16.73
N ALA A 49 -0.27 26.59 15.58
CA ALA A 49 1.01 25.95 15.32
C ALA A 49 2.11 26.42 16.30
N SER A 50 2.13 27.71 16.64
CA SER A 50 3.05 28.25 17.66
C SER A 50 2.77 27.66 19.05
N LYS A 51 1.51 27.56 19.46
CA LYS A 51 1.12 26.91 20.73
C LYS A 51 1.50 25.43 20.75
N LEU A 52 1.26 24.71 19.66
CA LEU A 52 1.62 23.30 19.51
C LEU A 52 3.14 23.10 19.65
N GLY A 53 3.92 23.92 18.94
CA GLY A 53 5.39 23.89 19.02
C GLY A 53 5.90 24.12 20.44
N LYS A 54 5.34 25.09 21.17
CA LYS A 54 5.70 25.34 22.56
C LYS A 54 5.39 24.15 23.47
N ARG A 55 4.22 23.53 23.31
CA ARG A 55 3.80 22.35 24.09
C ARG A 55 4.62 21.11 23.79
N LEU A 56 5.08 20.93 22.56
CA LEU A 56 5.99 19.85 22.18
C LEU A 56 7.37 19.97 22.85
N VAL A 57 7.93 21.18 22.87
CA VAL A 57 9.20 21.45 23.58
C VAL A 57 9.03 21.24 25.08
N GLU A 58 7.89 21.67 25.64
CA GLU A 58 7.56 21.43 27.04
C GLU A 58 7.43 19.92 27.34
N LEU A 59 6.76 19.15 26.50
CA LEU A 59 6.65 17.70 26.65
C LEU A 59 8.02 17.00 26.63
N ASP A 60 8.87 17.33 25.66
CA ASP A 60 10.21 16.73 25.53
C ASP A 60 11.10 17.06 26.74
N THR A 61 11.03 18.30 27.24
CA THR A 61 11.76 18.70 28.45
C THR A 61 11.26 17.98 29.70
N PHE A 62 9.96 17.74 29.85
CA PHE A 62 9.42 16.98 31.00
C PHE A 62 9.68 15.47 30.88
N LYS A 63 9.70 14.90 29.67
CA LYS A 63 10.06 13.48 29.46
C LYS A 63 11.51 13.16 29.82
N LYS A 64 12.40 14.15 29.73
CA LYS A 64 13.83 14.05 30.11
C LYS A 64 14.10 14.26 31.61
N LYS A 65 13.13 14.74 32.39
CA LYS A 65 13.27 14.93 33.85
C LYS A 65 13.00 13.63 34.62
N VAL A 66 13.46 13.58 35.87
CA VAL A 66 13.12 12.49 36.80
C VAL A 66 11.60 12.39 36.95
N GLN A 67 11.09 11.18 36.75
CA GLN A 67 9.66 10.89 36.69
C GLN A 67 9.06 10.81 38.10
N THR A 68 8.73 11.98 38.66
CA THR A 68 7.95 12.09 39.89
C THR A 68 6.44 12.07 39.59
N PRO A 69 5.56 11.78 40.56
CA PRO A 69 4.11 11.83 40.36
C PRO A 69 3.61 13.16 39.78
N LYS A 70 4.23 14.28 40.17
CA LYS A 70 3.94 15.61 39.62
C LYS A 70 4.41 15.76 38.16
N THR A 71 5.57 15.19 37.82
CA THR A 71 6.10 15.15 36.44
C THR A 71 5.17 14.36 35.52
N LEU A 72 4.72 13.18 35.96
CA LEU A 72 3.83 12.30 35.21
C LEU A 72 2.44 12.93 35.00
N GLN A 73 1.88 13.58 36.02
CA GLN A 73 0.63 14.34 35.87
C GLN A 73 0.77 15.46 34.83
N ARG A 74 1.89 16.19 34.85
CA ARG A 74 2.16 17.26 33.88
C ARG A 74 2.34 16.72 32.46
N ILE A 75 3.02 15.58 32.29
CA ILE A 75 3.14 14.91 30.99
C ILE A 75 1.75 14.51 30.48
N SER A 76 0.92 13.87 31.32
CA SER A 76 -0.43 13.45 30.92
C SER A 76 -1.33 14.62 30.52
N PHE A 77 -1.16 15.78 31.18
CA PHE A 77 -1.84 17.01 30.82
C PHE A 77 -1.35 17.54 29.47
N LEU A 78 -0.03 17.59 29.25
CA LEU A 78 0.56 18.08 28.00
C LEU A 78 0.19 17.19 26.82
N GLU A 79 0.09 15.87 27.01
CA GLU A 79 -0.37 14.94 25.97
C GLU A 79 -1.83 15.22 25.59
N ARG A 80 -2.73 15.38 26.57
CA ARG A 80 -4.14 15.75 26.32
C ARG A 80 -4.29 17.12 25.67
N ASP A 81 -3.51 18.12 26.11
CA ASP A 81 -3.53 19.47 25.55
C ASP A 81 -3.01 19.49 24.10
N LEU A 82 -1.98 18.68 23.81
CA LEU A 82 -1.49 18.47 22.45
C LEU A 82 -2.52 17.79 21.56
N ASP A 83 -3.26 16.80 22.06
CA ASP A 83 -4.33 16.14 21.31
C ASP A 83 -5.48 17.09 21.02
N ARG A 84 -5.88 17.91 22.01
CA ARG A 84 -6.88 18.97 21.83
C ARG A 84 -6.44 19.98 20.78
N LEU A 85 -5.22 20.50 20.86
CA LEU A 85 -4.69 21.45 19.87
C LEU A 85 -4.60 20.85 18.47
N ASN A 86 -4.29 19.55 18.34
CA ASN A 86 -4.33 18.87 17.04
C ASN A 86 -5.75 18.78 16.49
N ALA A 87 -6.74 18.43 17.33
CA ALA A 87 -8.14 18.37 16.93
C ALA A 87 -8.66 19.75 16.50
N GLU A 88 -8.31 20.81 17.24
CA GLU A 88 -8.63 22.19 16.88
C GLU A 88 -7.97 22.61 15.55
N MET A 89 -6.69 22.28 15.33
CA MET A 89 -6.03 22.52 14.04
C MET A 89 -6.68 21.75 12.90
N TRP A 90 -7.05 20.50 13.12
CA TRP A 90 -7.71 19.65 12.14
C TRP A 90 -9.09 20.21 11.75
N ASN A 91 -9.86 20.67 12.74
CA ASN A 91 -11.16 21.29 12.52
C ASN A 91 -11.05 22.62 11.76
N VAL A 92 -10.09 23.47 12.11
CA VAL A 92 -9.80 24.72 11.37
C VAL A 92 -9.36 24.41 9.94
N SER A 93 -8.54 23.38 9.74
CA SER A 93 -8.10 22.93 8.41
C SER A 93 -9.25 22.37 7.55
N ASN A 94 -10.24 21.73 8.16
CA ASN A 94 -11.37 21.13 7.45
C ASN A 94 -12.53 22.11 7.18
N HIS A 95 -12.69 23.13 8.01
CA HIS A 95 -13.75 24.15 7.85
C HIS A 95 -13.32 25.34 6.99
N ASP A 96 -12.01 25.59 6.83
CA ASP A 96 -11.50 26.70 6.01
C ASP A 96 -11.17 26.25 4.55
N LYS A 97 -12.10 25.53 3.90
CA LYS A 97 -11.97 25.11 2.48
C LYS A 97 -11.87 26.29 1.48
N THR A 98 -12.04 27.52 1.95
CA THR A 98 -12.03 28.74 1.11
C THR A 98 -10.72 29.53 1.17
N ARG A 99 -9.72 29.13 1.98
CA ARG A 99 -8.48 29.91 2.15
C ARG A 99 -7.20 29.09 2.05
N ARG A 100 -6.22 29.67 1.34
CA ARG A 100 -5.02 29.02 0.80
C ARG A 100 -3.87 29.05 1.81
N THR A 101 -3.45 27.88 2.30
CA THR A 101 -2.22 27.69 3.12
C THR A 101 -1.01 27.45 2.22
N SER A 102 0.20 27.86 2.65
CA SER A 102 1.40 27.66 1.83
C SER A 102 1.76 26.16 1.75
N PRO A 103 2.27 25.65 0.60
CA PRO A 103 2.64 24.23 0.45
C PRO A 103 3.64 23.75 1.50
N ARG A 104 4.52 24.65 1.97
CA ARG A 104 5.53 24.35 3.00
C ARG A 104 4.89 24.16 4.38
N GLU A 105 3.85 24.93 4.70
CA GLU A 105 3.07 24.77 5.94
C GLU A 105 2.21 23.50 5.89
N LEU A 106 1.54 23.23 4.77
CA LEU A 106 0.81 21.98 4.54
C LEU A 106 1.74 20.76 4.61
N PHE A 107 2.90 20.81 3.96
CA PHE A 107 3.87 19.71 3.98
C PHE A 107 4.46 19.50 5.38
N ASN A 108 4.78 20.57 6.11
CA ASN A 108 5.21 20.47 7.51
C ASN A 108 4.10 19.92 8.42
N MET A 109 2.84 20.30 8.17
CA MET A 109 1.67 19.78 8.87
C MET A 109 1.44 18.29 8.59
N PHE A 110 1.51 17.87 7.33
CA PHE A 110 1.46 16.47 6.93
C PHE A 110 2.63 15.66 7.50
N ARG A 111 3.82 16.25 7.58
CA ARG A 111 5.01 15.63 8.18
C ARG A 111 4.86 15.46 9.69
N LEU A 112 4.28 16.45 10.38
CA LEU A 112 3.96 16.39 11.81
C LEU A 112 2.83 15.39 12.10
N ALA A 113 1.84 15.28 11.21
CA ALA A 113 0.72 14.35 11.32
C ALA A 113 1.10 12.89 10.98
N ARG A 114 2.06 12.67 10.08
CA ARG A 114 2.53 11.33 9.66
C ARG A 114 3.09 10.47 10.80
N GLY A 115 3.48 11.07 11.92
CA GLY A 115 4.07 10.37 13.06
C GLY A 115 3.10 9.94 14.16
N ARG A 116 1.79 10.22 14.04
CA ARG A 116 0.81 9.87 15.06
C ARG A 116 -0.25 8.94 14.50
N PRO A 117 -0.48 7.75 15.11
CA PRO A 117 -1.67 6.98 14.80
C PRO A 117 -2.88 7.87 15.10
N GLN A 118 -3.88 7.86 14.22
CA GLN A 118 -5.20 8.36 14.59
C GLN A 118 -5.59 7.72 15.94
N PRO A 119 -6.19 8.45 16.88
CA PRO A 119 -6.73 7.82 18.07
C PRO A 119 -7.68 6.72 17.59
N ILE A 120 -7.39 5.48 17.98
CA ILE A 120 -8.28 4.35 17.72
C ILE A 120 -9.50 4.58 18.63
N GLN A 121 -10.39 5.46 18.22
CA GLN A 121 -11.76 5.43 18.68
C GLN A 121 -12.37 4.24 17.96
N PHE A 122 -12.48 3.14 18.71
CA PHE A 122 -13.67 2.30 18.88
C PHE A 122 -13.17 1.03 19.56
N ALA A 123 -13.49 0.88 20.86
CA ALA A 123 -13.17 -0.33 21.60
C ALA A 123 -13.88 -1.58 21.01
N GLN A 124 -14.91 -1.36 20.18
CA GLN A 124 -15.71 -2.40 19.53
C GLN A 124 -16.21 -1.92 18.16
N THR A 125 -16.28 -2.83 17.20
CA THR A 125 -16.85 -2.57 15.86
C THR A 125 -18.37 -2.31 16.00
N PRO A 126 -18.90 -1.21 15.44
CA PRO A 126 -20.33 -0.90 15.52
C PRO A 126 -21.17 -1.91 14.74
N THR A 127 -22.50 -1.80 14.86
CA THR A 127 -23.42 -2.51 13.95
C THR A 127 -23.08 -2.16 12.52
N LEU A 128 -22.97 -3.17 11.66
CA LEU A 128 -22.70 -2.94 10.24
C LEU A 128 -24.01 -2.93 9.44
N GLU A 129 -24.09 -2.02 8.48
CA GLU A 129 -25.22 -1.83 7.58
C GLU A 129 -24.75 -2.07 6.13
N TYR A 130 -25.41 -2.99 5.41
CA TYR A 130 -25.10 -3.27 4.01
C TYR A 130 -26.37 -3.28 3.16
N LYS A 131 -26.41 -2.42 2.13
CA LYS A 131 -27.59 -2.22 1.27
C LYS A 131 -27.58 -3.04 -0.03
N GLY A 132 -26.72 -4.06 -0.12
CA GLY A 132 -26.57 -4.84 -1.35
C GLY A 132 -25.77 -4.11 -2.44
N ASP A 133 -25.53 -4.79 -3.56
CA ASP A 133 -24.88 -4.19 -4.71
C ASP A 133 -25.92 -3.53 -5.62
N HIS A 134 -25.73 -2.26 -5.97
CA HIS A 134 -26.60 -1.48 -6.86
C HIS A 134 -26.67 -2.00 -8.33
N HIS A 135 -26.35 -3.27 -8.58
CA HIS A 135 -26.22 -3.88 -9.90
C HIS A 135 -27.08 -5.14 -10.11
N SER A 136 -27.99 -5.48 -9.20
CA SER A 136 -28.96 -6.57 -9.42
C SER A 136 -30.38 -6.02 -9.58
N ASP A 137 -30.95 -6.12 -10.77
CA ASP A 137 -32.32 -5.74 -11.16
C ASP A 137 -33.42 -6.65 -10.56
N SER A 138 -33.30 -7.05 -9.30
CA SER A 138 -34.32 -7.84 -8.60
C SER A 138 -34.87 -7.07 -7.41
N ASP A 139 -36.18 -6.81 -7.43
CA ASP A 139 -36.93 -6.04 -6.42
C ASP A 139 -36.87 -6.61 -4.98
N ALA A 140 -36.28 -7.79 -4.78
CA ALA A 140 -36.04 -8.41 -3.48
C ALA A 140 -34.67 -8.06 -2.84
N ALA A 141 -33.81 -7.28 -3.53
CA ALA A 141 -32.42 -7.02 -3.12
C ALA A 141 -32.19 -5.70 -2.35
N ASN A 142 -33.24 -4.89 -2.12
CA ASN A 142 -33.13 -3.57 -1.48
C ASN A 142 -33.32 -3.57 0.04
N GLU A 143 -33.40 -4.75 0.68
CA GLU A 143 -33.53 -4.81 2.14
C GLU A 143 -32.15 -4.65 2.79
N THR A 144 -32.01 -3.56 3.55
CA THR A 144 -30.81 -3.26 4.33
C THR A 144 -30.49 -4.42 5.29
N GLN A 145 -29.35 -5.08 5.08
CA GLN A 145 -28.85 -6.11 5.98
C GLN A 145 -28.13 -5.45 7.15
N LEU A 146 -28.53 -5.79 8.37
CA LEU A 146 -27.90 -5.33 9.61
C LEU A 146 -27.13 -6.48 10.26
N ALA A 147 -25.91 -6.21 10.69
CA ALA A 147 -25.08 -7.14 11.45
C ALA A 147 -24.80 -6.57 12.84
N THR A 148 -25.43 -7.16 13.85
CA THR A 148 -25.41 -6.68 15.24
C THR A 148 -24.46 -7.50 16.10
N THR A 149 -24.42 -8.82 15.90
CA THR A 149 -23.52 -9.72 16.62
C THR A 149 -22.12 -9.76 16.00
N ASP A 150 -21.12 -10.15 16.78
CA ASP A 150 -19.74 -10.23 16.27
C ASP A 150 -19.60 -11.23 15.12
N HIS A 151 -20.34 -12.34 15.20
CA HIS A 151 -20.39 -13.34 14.13
C HIS A 151 -21.02 -12.77 12.85
N GLU A 152 -22.17 -12.10 12.96
CA GLU A 152 -22.82 -11.45 11.81
C GLU A 152 -21.90 -10.40 11.16
N LYS A 153 -21.18 -9.61 11.96
CA LYS A 153 -20.24 -8.60 11.44
C LYS A 153 -19.10 -9.24 10.66
N ILE A 154 -18.54 -10.35 11.18
CA ILE A 154 -17.49 -11.12 10.48
C ILE A 154 -18.02 -11.62 9.14
N GLU A 155 -19.18 -12.28 9.13
CA GLU A 155 -19.74 -12.87 7.91
C GLU A 155 -20.15 -11.79 6.89
N MET A 156 -20.68 -10.66 7.35
CA MET A 156 -20.97 -9.51 6.48
C MET A 156 -19.69 -8.93 5.85
N ILE A 157 -18.62 -8.77 6.63
CA ILE A 157 -17.34 -8.31 6.09
C ILE A 157 -16.77 -9.31 5.08
N LYS A 158 -16.82 -10.62 5.39
CA LYS A 158 -16.37 -11.65 4.45
C LYS A 158 -17.16 -11.60 3.16
N LYS A 159 -18.49 -11.54 3.27
CA LYS A 159 -19.40 -11.40 2.13
C LYS A 159 -19.09 -10.17 1.30
N VAL A 160 -18.81 -9.01 1.89
CA VAL A 160 -18.60 -7.76 1.16
C VAL A 160 -17.18 -7.65 0.58
N LYS A 161 -16.15 -8.06 1.32
CA LYS A 161 -14.74 -7.87 0.94
C LYS A 161 -14.14 -9.05 0.20
N PHE A 162 -14.65 -10.25 0.42
CA PHE A 162 -14.17 -11.48 -0.18
C PHE A 162 -15.26 -12.19 -0.99
N ARG A 163 -16.10 -11.41 -1.70
CA ARG A 163 -17.24 -11.90 -2.52
C ARG A 163 -16.91 -13.08 -3.43
N ASN A 164 -15.72 -13.06 -4.01
CA ASN A 164 -15.30 -14.07 -4.97
C ASN A 164 -14.64 -15.29 -4.31
N ASN A 165 -14.45 -15.31 -2.99
CA ASN A 165 -13.74 -16.38 -2.27
C ASN A 165 -14.40 -17.75 -2.40
N ASP A 166 -15.73 -17.77 -2.52
CA ASP A 166 -16.54 -18.99 -2.68
C ASP A 166 -17.02 -19.20 -4.13
N ASN A 167 -16.54 -18.40 -5.07
CA ASN A 167 -16.88 -18.53 -6.49
C ASN A 167 -16.40 -19.90 -7.02
N PRO A 168 -17.17 -20.62 -7.85
CA PRO A 168 -16.74 -21.89 -8.45
C PRO A 168 -15.42 -21.83 -9.24
N LYS A 169 -15.06 -20.64 -9.77
CA LYS A 169 -13.78 -20.38 -10.47
C LYS A 169 -12.64 -20.03 -9.50
N SER A 170 -12.96 -19.75 -8.24
CA SER A 170 -11.98 -19.47 -7.20
C SER A 170 -11.52 -20.75 -6.51
N LYS A 171 -10.94 -21.68 -7.27
CA LYS A 171 -10.37 -22.91 -6.70
C LYS A 171 -8.94 -22.68 -6.22
N ARG A 172 -8.42 -23.56 -5.38
CA ARG A 172 -6.98 -23.54 -5.08
C ARG A 172 -6.25 -23.92 -6.37
N ILE A 173 -5.16 -23.24 -6.71
CA ILE A 173 -4.47 -23.46 -8.00
C ILE A 173 -4.03 -24.92 -8.15
N LEU A 174 -3.70 -25.58 -7.03
CA LEU A 174 -3.32 -26.99 -7.00
C LEU A 174 -4.45 -27.95 -7.39
N ASP A 175 -5.71 -27.50 -7.38
CA ASP A 175 -6.88 -28.31 -7.76
C ASP A 175 -7.18 -28.22 -9.26
N GLU A 176 -6.47 -27.35 -9.99
CA GLU A 176 -6.63 -27.17 -11.43
C GLU A 176 -5.43 -27.73 -12.19
N SER A 177 -5.67 -28.29 -13.38
CA SER A 177 -4.59 -28.71 -14.27
C SER A 177 -3.84 -27.46 -14.75
N GLY A 178 -2.72 -27.15 -14.11
CA GLY A 178 -1.88 -25.99 -14.43
C GLY A 178 -1.28 -26.04 -15.84
N ALA A 179 -0.59 -24.96 -16.22
CA ALA A 179 0.15 -24.89 -17.48
C ALA A 179 1.10 -26.09 -17.57
N ARG A 180 0.90 -26.94 -18.60
CA ARG A 180 1.80 -28.05 -18.89
C ARG A 180 3.11 -27.42 -19.36
N HIS A 181 4.16 -27.59 -18.57
CA HIS A 181 5.47 -27.08 -18.94
C HIS A 181 6.03 -27.91 -20.10
N ASP A 182 6.39 -27.23 -21.19
CA ASP A 182 7.02 -27.84 -22.36
C ASP A 182 8.51 -28.10 -22.07
N PRO A 183 8.96 -29.36 -22.03
CA PRO A 183 10.36 -29.69 -21.77
C PRO A 183 11.34 -29.12 -22.80
N GLN A 184 10.87 -28.72 -23.99
CA GLN A 184 11.70 -28.15 -25.04
C GLN A 184 11.81 -26.61 -24.99
N ARG A 185 11.10 -25.96 -24.07
CA ARG A 185 11.14 -24.51 -23.91
C ARG A 185 12.46 -24.05 -23.29
N GLU A 186 13.06 -23.01 -23.86
CA GLU A 186 14.17 -22.31 -23.23
C GLU A 186 13.64 -21.36 -22.14
N ASP A 187 14.00 -21.64 -20.89
CA ASP A 187 13.63 -20.82 -19.75
C ASP A 187 14.66 -19.70 -19.54
N ILE A 188 14.20 -18.56 -19.02
CA ILE A 188 15.09 -17.50 -18.55
C ILE A 188 15.99 -18.06 -17.44
N ASN A 189 17.27 -17.68 -17.50
CA ASN A 189 18.20 -17.99 -16.43
C ASN A 189 17.80 -17.28 -15.14
N MET A 190 17.29 -18.05 -14.18
CA MET A 190 16.96 -17.58 -12.84
C MET A 190 17.59 -18.53 -11.81
N PRO A 191 18.84 -18.26 -11.40
CA PRO A 191 19.56 -19.10 -10.47
C PRO A 191 18.80 -19.28 -9.14
N ARG A 192 18.79 -20.50 -8.59
CA ARG A 192 18.11 -20.80 -7.30
C ARG A 192 19.03 -20.60 -6.11
N ASP A 193 19.89 -19.59 -6.17
CA ASP A 193 20.86 -19.34 -5.14
C ASP A 193 20.44 -18.18 -4.24
N ILE A 194 20.69 -18.40 -2.96
CA ILE A 194 20.71 -17.36 -1.96
C ILE A 194 21.94 -17.61 -1.11
N ASP A 195 22.77 -16.59 -0.95
CA ASP A 195 23.92 -16.63 -0.06
C ASP A 195 23.62 -15.90 1.26
N ALA A 196 24.55 -16.06 2.19
CA ALA A 196 24.44 -15.47 3.52
C ALA A 196 24.44 -13.93 3.49
N GLU A 197 25.17 -13.30 2.56
CA GLU A 197 25.29 -11.84 2.50
C GLU A 197 24.05 -11.18 1.91
N LYS A 198 23.47 -11.76 0.87
CA LYS A 198 22.18 -11.35 0.30
C LYS A 198 21.10 -11.45 1.37
N LEU A 199 21.03 -12.58 2.09
CA LEU A 199 20.06 -12.74 3.17
C LEU A 199 20.29 -11.76 4.33
N ARG A 200 21.55 -11.53 4.73
CA ARG A 200 21.91 -10.54 5.75
C ARG A 200 21.50 -9.13 5.34
N THR A 201 21.68 -8.77 4.07
CA THR A 201 21.24 -7.49 3.50
C THR A 201 19.73 -7.33 3.58
N ILE A 202 18.97 -8.37 3.19
CA ILE A 202 17.51 -8.38 3.29
C ILE A 202 17.06 -8.19 4.75
N ILE A 203 17.65 -8.93 5.70
CA ILE A 203 17.30 -8.84 7.13
C ILE A 203 17.61 -7.45 7.69
N ARG A 204 18.78 -6.88 7.37
CA ARG A 204 19.14 -5.51 7.79
C ARG A 204 18.17 -4.46 7.24
N GLY A 205 17.72 -4.64 6.00
CA GLY A 205 16.78 -3.77 5.31
C GLY A 205 15.33 -3.82 5.80
N LEU A 206 14.97 -4.78 6.68
CA LEU A 206 13.63 -4.84 7.26
C LEU A 206 13.30 -3.51 7.97
N GLN A 207 12.07 -3.01 7.80
CA GLN A 207 11.66 -1.77 8.46
C GLN A 207 11.29 -2.03 9.93
N ASN A 208 11.74 -1.16 10.83
CA ASN A 208 11.39 -1.25 12.25
C ASN A 208 9.94 -0.77 12.49
N ASN A 209 9.37 -1.13 13.65
CA ASN A 209 8.04 -0.78 14.11
C ASN A 209 6.92 -1.23 13.15
N LYS A 210 7.14 -2.34 12.45
CA LYS A 210 6.11 -2.98 11.61
C LYS A 210 5.31 -3.97 12.44
N ALA A 211 4.01 -4.01 12.21
CA ALA A 211 3.11 -4.95 12.87
C ALA A 211 3.52 -6.40 12.51
N PRO A 212 3.69 -7.28 13.51
CA PRO A 212 4.04 -8.67 13.27
C PRO A 212 2.83 -9.46 12.75
N GLY A 213 3.10 -10.62 12.15
CA GLY A 213 2.08 -11.57 11.71
C GLY A 213 1.50 -12.42 12.85
N PRO A 214 0.88 -13.57 12.54
CA PRO A 214 0.21 -14.44 13.50
C PRO A 214 1.09 -14.87 14.68
N TYR A 215 2.36 -15.14 14.41
CA TYR A 215 3.33 -15.61 15.38
C TYR A 215 3.94 -14.52 16.26
N GLN A 216 3.52 -13.26 16.11
CA GLN A 216 3.95 -12.12 16.92
C GLN A 216 5.46 -11.85 16.95
N VAL A 217 6.24 -12.42 16.02
CA VAL A 217 7.67 -12.17 15.89
C VAL A 217 7.91 -10.84 15.17
N PRO A 218 8.43 -9.79 15.83
CA PRO A 218 8.70 -8.51 15.19
C PRO A 218 9.98 -8.57 14.33
N ASN A 219 10.13 -7.63 13.41
CA ASN A 219 11.32 -7.53 12.56
C ASN A 219 12.61 -7.35 13.39
N GLU A 220 12.49 -6.63 14.50
CA GLU A 220 13.55 -6.36 15.46
C GLU A 220 14.11 -7.63 16.08
N ALA A 221 13.25 -8.61 16.42
CA ALA A 221 13.70 -9.88 16.97
C ALA A 221 14.56 -10.65 15.96
N ILE A 222 14.16 -10.64 14.68
CA ILE A 222 14.94 -11.26 13.61
C ILE A 222 16.28 -10.54 13.39
N LYS A 223 16.30 -9.21 13.46
CA LYS A 223 17.54 -8.42 13.37
C LYS A 223 18.49 -8.68 14.54
N LEU A 224 17.96 -8.74 15.77
CA LEU A 224 18.75 -9.00 16.97
C LEU A 224 19.33 -10.42 16.98
N GLY A 225 18.54 -11.41 16.57
CA GLY A 225 18.96 -12.82 16.47
C GLY A 225 19.60 -13.19 15.14
N MET A 226 19.92 -12.21 14.27
CA MET A 226 20.26 -12.46 12.86
C MET A 226 21.40 -13.47 12.70
N GLU A 227 22.51 -13.29 13.39
CA GLU A 227 23.69 -14.16 13.26
C GLU A 227 23.41 -15.60 13.70
N LEU A 228 22.55 -15.78 14.70
CA LEU A 228 22.13 -17.12 15.17
C LEU A 228 21.15 -17.79 14.20
N LEU A 229 20.21 -17.02 13.63
CA LEU A 229 19.14 -17.52 12.77
C LEU A 229 19.57 -17.74 11.32
N LEU A 230 20.58 -17.00 10.86
CA LEU A 230 21.05 -16.98 9.48
C LEU A 230 21.28 -18.38 8.87
N PRO A 231 22.02 -19.32 9.51
CA PRO A 231 22.25 -20.64 8.91
C PRO A 231 20.95 -21.43 8.73
N TYR A 232 20.00 -21.33 9.66
CA TYR A 232 18.72 -22.02 9.60
C TYR A 232 17.80 -21.43 8.52
N PHE A 233 17.74 -20.10 8.43
CA PHE A 233 17.01 -19.43 7.35
C PHE A 233 17.59 -19.73 5.99
N LEU A 234 18.92 -19.74 5.87
CA LEU A 234 19.59 -20.06 4.61
C LEU A 234 19.26 -21.48 4.15
N LEU A 235 19.36 -22.46 5.06
CA LEU A 235 18.99 -23.84 4.79
C LEU A 235 17.51 -23.96 4.37
N GLY A 236 16.61 -23.37 5.16
CA GLY A 236 15.16 -23.44 4.92
C GLY A 236 14.74 -22.78 3.61
N PHE A 237 15.24 -21.57 3.32
CA PHE A 237 14.91 -20.86 2.09
C PHE A 237 15.50 -21.55 0.85
N ARG A 238 16.73 -22.07 0.92
CA ARG A 238 17.28 -22.89 -0.18
C ARG A 238 16.44 -24.14 -0.44
N ALA A 239 15.98 -24.82 0.61
CA ALA A 239 15.08 -25.96 0.45
C ALA A 239 13.76 -25.54 -0.21
N CYS A 240 13.18 -24.40 0.17
CA CYS A 240 11.98 -23.85 -0.47
C CYS A 240 12.20 -23.61 -1.97
N LEU A 241 13.30 -22.96 -2.36
CA LEU A 241 13.63 -22.66 -3.76
C LEU A 241 13.90 -23.95 -4.57
N ASN A 242 14.72 -24.86 -4.04
CA ASN A 242 15.12 -26.09 -4.74
C ASN A 242 13.95 -27.05 -4.94
N LEU A 243 13.05 -27.16 -3.96
CA LEU A 243 11.88 -28.04 -4.02
C LEU A 243 10.63 -27.34 -4.57
N SER A 244 10.76 -26.06 -4.97
CA SER A 244 9.65 -25.18 -5.35
C SER A 244 8.52 -25.14 -4.31
N LEU A 245 8.83 -25.30 -3.03
CA LEU A 245 7.85 -25.42 -1.94
C LEU A 245 7.64 -24.07 -1.26
N HIS A 246 6.41 -23.84 -0.80
CA HIS A 246 6.08 -22.77 0.13
C HIS A 246 5.39 -23.38 1.36
N PRO A 247 6.06 -23.41 2.53
CA PRO A 247 5.54 -24.05 3.74
C PRO A 247 4.15 -23.55 4.14
N THR A 248 3.32 -24.43 4.69
CA THR A 248 1.94 -24.07 5.10
C THR A 248 1.92 -23.02 6.20
N ASN A 249 2.84 -23.09 7.16
CA ASN A 249 3.00 -22.09 8.22
C ASN A 249 3.45 -20.70 7.71
N PHE A 250 3.97 -20.60 6.49
CA PHE A 250 4.30 -19.30 5.89
C PHE A 250 3.04 -18.61 5.35
N LYS A 251 2.01 -19.39 5.01
CA LYS A 251 0.76 -18.92 4.41
C LYS A 251 -0.23 -18.34 5.42
N ASP A 252 0.00 -18.57 6.71
CA ASP A 252 -0.86 -18.06 7.77
C ASP A 252 -0.81 -16.53 7.83
N SER A 253 -1.98 -15.91 7.89
CA SER A 253 -2.09 -14.45 7.96
C SER A 253 -3.20 -13.98 8.89
N ILE A 254 -3.02 -12.78 9.46
CA ILE A 254 -4.10 -12.03 10.10
C ILE A 254 -4.52 -10.93 9.15
N ILE A 255 -5.78 -10.92 8.73
CA ILE A 255 -6.37 -9.83 7.96
C ILE A 255 -6.91 -8.80 8.94
N VAL A 256 -6.21 -7.67 9.06
CA VAL A 256 -6.66 -6.54 9.87
C VAL A 256 -7.51 -5.61 9.02
N MET A 257 -8.72 -5.31 9.50
CA MET A 257 -9.65 -4.40 8.85
C MET A 257 -9.42 -2.97 9.33
N LEU A 258 -8.87 -2.12 8.46
CA LEU A 258 -8.62 -0.71 8.76
C LEU A 258 -9.68 0.19 8.16
N LEU A 259 -10.28 1.05 8.97
CA LEU A 259 -11.22 2.05 8.48
C LEU A 259 -10.50 3.07 7.57
N LYS A 260 -11.11 3.35 6.41
CA LYS A 260 -10.70 4.43 5.51
C LYS A 260 -10.92 5.78 6.22
N ALA A 261 -9.95 6.68 6.10
CA ALA A 261 -10.05 7.99 6.72
C ALA A 261 -11.26 8.77 6.18
N GLY A 262 -12.14 9.21 7.08
CA GLY A 262 -13.31 10.03 6.74
C GLY A 262 -14.53 9.26 6.23
N GLU A 263 -14.48 7.93 6.21
CA GLU A 263 -15.60 7.08 5.79
C GLU A 263 -16.46 6.64 6.99
N GLU A 264 -17.69 6.24 6.72
CA GLU A 264 -18.68 5.81 7.72
C GLU A 264 -18.31 4.46 8.34
N VAL A 265 -18.43 4.34 9.66
CA VAL A 265 -17.93 3.20 10.46
C VAL A 265 -18.84 1.98 10.43
N ASP A 266 -20.12 2.18 10.14
CA ASP A 266 -21.16 1.17 10.00
C ASP A 266 -21.15 0.51 8.61
N LYS A 267 -20.48 1.09 7.62
CA LYS A 267 -20.40 0.51 6.28
C LYS A 267 -19.24 -0.48 6.16
N PRO A 268 -19.49 -1.75 5.80
CA PRO A 268 -18.40 -2.73 5.57
C PRO A 268 -17.44 -2.29 4.46
N GLU A 269 -17.91 -1.54 3.46
CA GLU A 269 -17.12 -0.99 2.34
C GLU A 269 -16.04 -0.01 2.78
N SER A 270 -16.25 0.65 3.92
CA SER A 270 -15.33 1.62 4.51
C SER A 270 -14.05 0.99 5.04
N TYR A 271 -14.02 -0.32 5.26
CA TYR A 271 -12.84 -1.00 5.77
C TYR A 271 -11.93 -1.52 4.64
N ARG A 272 -10.61 -1.43 4.84
CA ARG A 272 -9.58 -2.00 3.96
C ARG A 272 -8.96 -3.22 4.63
N PRO A 273 -8.92 -4.38 3.96
CA PRO A 273 -8.21 -5.54 4.47
C PRO A 273 -6.70 -5.35 4.29
N ILE A 274 -5.92 -5.50 5.37
CA ILE A 274 -4.46 -5.59 5.32
C ILE A 274 -4.03 -6.95 5.86
N SER A 275 -3.28 -7.69 5.06
CA SER A 275 -2.78 -9.02 5.45
C SER A 275 -1.44 -8.91 6.16
N LEU A 276 -1.42 -9.30 7.43
CA LEU A 276 -0.23 -9.44 8.23
C LEU A 276 0.26 -10.89 8.17
N LEU A 277 1.27 -11.13 7.33
CA LEU A 277 1.97 -12.41 7.26
C LEU A 277 3.05 -12.53 8.32
N SER A 278 3.45 -13.78 8.59
CA SER A 278 4.63 -14.06 9.40
C SER A 278 5.88 -13.38 8.84
N THR A 279 6.75 -12.92 9.74
CA THR A 279 7.99 -12.23 9.36
C THR A 279 8.91 -13.13 8.53
N VAL A 280 8.90 -14.44 8.81
CA VAL A 280 9.67 -15.43 8.05
C VAL A 280 9.08 -15.63 6.64
N SER A 281 7.74 -15.65 6.47
CA SER A 281 7.14 -15.69 5.12
C SER A 281 7.53 -14.46 4.31
N LYS A 282 7.45 -13.27 4.92
CA LYS A 282 7.85 -12.01 4.27
C LYS A 282 9.30 -12.04 3.80
N LEU A 283 10.22 -12.67 4.56
CA LEU A 283 11.60 -12.85 4.12
C LEU A 283 11.68 -13.78 2.90
N CYS A 284 11.01 -14.92 2.92
CA CYS A 284 10.96 -15.86 1.79
C CYS A 284 10.39 -15.21 0.53
N GLU A 285 9.27 -14.50 0.66
CA GLU A 285 8.62 -13.80 -0.45
C GLU A 285 9.45 -12.61 -0.94
N ARG A 286 10.19 -11.94 -0.04
CA ARG A 286 11.11 -10.87 -0.42
C ARG A 286 12.25 -11.41 -1.30
N ILE A 287 12.79 -12.58 -0.98
CA ILE A 287 13.79 -13.25 -1.81
C ILE A 287 13.24 -13.50 -3.21
N LEU A 288 12.04 -14.09 -3.31
CA LEU A 288 11.38 -14.31 -4.60
C LEU A 288 11.13 -13.00 -5.36
N ALA A 289 10.73 -11.94 -4.66
CA ALA A 289 10.50 -10.63 -5.26
C ALA A 289 11.79 -10.01 -5.79
N ASP A 290 12.89 -10.08 -5.03
CA ASP A 290 14.18 -9.54 -5.47
C ASP A 290 14.70 -10.32 -6.70
N MET A 291 14.59 -11.65 -6.72
CA MET A 291 14.95 -12.46 -7.89
C MET A 291 14.11 -12.10 -9.12
N MET A 292 12.79 -11.91 -8.93
CA MET A 292 11.90 -11.50 -10.02
C MET A 292 12.22 -10.11 -10.53
N LEU A 293 12.53 -9.17 -9.63
CA LEU A 293 12.96 -7.82 -10.01
C LEU A 293 14.27 -7.83 -10.78
N ASP A 294 15.21 -8.72 -10.45
CA ASP A 294 16.46 -8.87 -11.20
C ASP A 294 16.18 -9.34 -12.64
N VAL A 295 15.30 -10.34 -12.82
CA VAL A 295 14.82 -10.77 -14.16
C VAL A 295 14.17 -9.61 -14.93
N LEU A 296 13.32 -8.81 -14.28
CA LEU A 296 12.63 -7.68 -14.92
C LEU A 296 13.59 -6.54 -15.30
N LYS A 297 14.70 -6.35 -14.58
CA LYS A 297 15.74 -5.38 -14.96
C LYS A 297 16.48 -5.82 -16.21
N GLU A 298 16.77 -7.12 -16.33
CA GLU A 298 17.43 -7.70 -17.50
C GLU A 298 16.49 -7.77 -18.71
N ASN A 299 15.18 -7.84 -18.48
CA ASN A 299 14.14 -7.97 -19.51
C ASN A 299 13.13 -6.81 -19.45
N PRO A 300 13.53 -5.57 -19.75
CA PRO A 300 12.68 -4.39 -19.57
C PRO A 300 11.40 -4.41 -20.44
N HIS A 301 11.41 -5.17 -21.54
CA HIS A 301 10.26 -5.38 -22.42
C HIS A 301 9.12 -6.20 -21.78
N PHE A 302 9.36 -6.82 -20.62
CA PHE A 302 8.32 -7.51 -19.87
C PHE A 302 7.32 -6.58 -19.21
N LEU A 303 7.69 -5.31 -19.02
CA LEU A 303 6.83 -4.25 -18.50
C LEU A 303 6.62 -3.17 -19.55
N LEU A 304 5.44 -2.54 -19.55
CA LEU A 304 5.22 -1.37 -20.40
C LEU A 304 6.10 -0.20 -19.92
N ALA A 305 6.74 0.52 -20.85
CA ALA A 305 7.51 1.71 -20.52
C ALA A 305 6.67 2.78 -19.79
N THR A 306 5.37 2.81 -20.07
CA THR A 306 4.36 3.71 -19.50
C THR A 306 3.73 3.18 -18.20
N GLN A 307 4.17 2.01 -17.72
CA GLN A 307 3.77 1.49 -16.41
C GLN A 307 4.66 2.09 -15.33
N PHE A 308 4.02 2.76 -14.38
CA PHE A 308 4.68 3.40 -13.23
C PHE A 308 4.43 2.65 -11.92
N GLY A 309 3.82 1.47 -11.97
CA GLY A 309 3.77 0.54 -10.83
C GLY A 309 5.19 0.10 -10.45
N ASN A 310 5.55 0.20 -9.17
CA ASN A 310 6.92 0.05 -8.66
C ASN A 310 7.92 1.15 -9.08
N LYS A 311 7.46 2.23 -9.74
CA LYS A 311 8.25 3.44 -10.01
C LYS A 311 7.77 4.60 -9.12
N THR A 312 8.44 5.75 -9.20
CA THR A 312 8.06 6.92 -8.40
C THR A 312 6.82 7.61 -8.96
N THR A 313 5.99 8.18 -8.09
CA THR A 313 4.86 9.03 -8.50
C THR A 313 5.33 10.25 -9.30
N THR A 314 6.53 10.74 -8.99
CA THR A 314 7.17 11.86 -9.70
C THR A 314 7.40 11.54 -11.17
N GLU A 315 7.93 10.36 -11.49
CA GLU A 315 8.12 9.92 -12.90
C GLU A 315 6.80 9.83 -13.66
N ALA A 316 5.75 9.30 -13.02
CA ALA A 316 4.42 9.21 -13.63
C ALA A 316 3.86 10.60 -13.98
N LEU A 317 3.99 11.56 -13.05
CA LEU A 317 3.56 12.93 -13.26
C LEU A 317 4.39 13.63 -14.34
N GLN A 318 5.71 13.45 -14.35
CA GLN A 318 6.59 14.00 -15.38
C GLN A 318 6.20 13.50 -16.77
N TYR A 319 5.92 12.19 -16.91
CA TYR A 319 5.47 11.62 -18.18
C TYR A 319 4.13 12.21 -18.63
N LEU A 320 3.17 12.33 -17.72
CA LEU A 320 1.87 12.95 -17.99
C LEU A 320 2.02 14.42 -18.45
N PHE A 321 2.83 15.21 -17.75
CA PHE A 321 3.08 16.60 -18.13
C PHE A 321 3.76 16.71 -19.48
N ARG A 322 4.70 15.80 -19.79
CA ARG A 322 5.35 15.78 -21.10
C ARG A 322 4.35 15.61 -22.23
N ILE A 323 3.35 14.73 -22.07
CA ILE A 323 2.27 14.57 -23.05
C ILE A 323 1.47 15.86 -23.17
N ILE A 324 0.99 16.41 -22.05
CA ILE A 324 0.14 17.61 -22.03
C ILE A 324 0.85 18.80 -22.70
N TYR A 325 2.08 19.10 -22.27
CA TYR A 325 2.84 20.23 -22.80
C TYR A 325 3.31 19.99 -24.23
N GLY A 326 3.64 18.75 -24.60
CA GLY A 326 3.98 18.38 -25.97
C GLY A 326 2.85 18.72 -26.94
N THR A 327 1.62 18.32 -26.62
CA THR A 327 0.42 18.60 -27.42
C THR A 327 0.08 20.09 -27.47
N TRP A 328 0.25 20.85 -26.38
CA TRP A 328 -0.01 22.29 -26.41
C TRP A 328 1.06 23.10 -27.15
N CYS A 329 2.30 22.59 -27.22
CA CYS A 329 3.39 23.25 -27.92
C CYS A 329 3.41 22.97 -29.44
N SER A 330 2.73 21.91 -29.93
CA SER A 330 2.73 21.51 -31.35
C SER A 330 1.95 22.42 -32.30
N ARG A 331 1.61 23.66 -31.89
CA ARG A 331 0.81 24.65 -32.67
C ARG A 331 -0.55 24.15 -33.14
N SER A 332 -1.02 23.04 -32.60
CA SER A 332 -2.37 22.54 -32.83
C SER A 332 -3.30 23.12 -31.77
N ASN A 333 -4.55 23.42 -32.13
CA ASN A 333 -5.57 23.91 -31.21
C ASN A 333 -6.21 22.73 -30.44
N ASP A 334 -5.39 21.71 -30.15
CA ASP A 334 -5.84 20.41 -29.67
C ASP A 334 -6.17 20.45 -28.19
N VAL A 335 -7.21 19.71 -27.81
CA VAL A 335 -7.63 19.54 -26.42
C VAL A 335 -7.07 18.21 -25.90
N VAL A 336 -6.35 18.27 -24.77
CA VAL A 336 -5.90 17.07 -24.07
C VAL A 336 -6.98 16.67 -23.06
N THR A 337 -7.51 15.46 -23.22
CA THR A 337 -8.48 14.87 -22.28
C THR A 337 -7.82 13.68 -21.57
N ILE A 338 -7.97 13.60 -20.24
CA ILE A 338 -7.47 12.49 -19.43
C ILE A 338 -8.65 11.66 -18.98
N LEU A 339 -8.63 10.37 -19.33
CA LEU A 339 -9.58 9.38 -18.80
C LEU A 339 -8.90 8.61 -17.66
N GLY A 340 -9.38 8.81 -16.44
CA GLY A 340 -8.96 8.04 -15.28
C GLY A 340 -9.81 6.78 -15.13
N LEU A 341 -9.19 5.61 -15.19
CA LEU A 341 -9.83 4.33 -14.89
C LEU A 341 -9.30 3.84 -13.54
N ASP A 342 -10.19 3.50 -12.62
CA ASP A 342 -9.86 2.91 -11.33
C ASP A 342 -10.43 1.49 -11.26
N MET A 343 -9.57 0.51 -10.95
CA MET A 343 -9.98 -0.88 -10.81
C MET A 343 -10.51 -1.10 -9.40
N SER A 344 -11.82 -1.37 -9.28
CA SER A 344 -12.42 -1.74 -8.01
C SER A 344 -11.81 -3.05 -7.49
N SER A 345 -11.31 -3.02 -6.25
CA SER A 345 -10.79 -4.20 -5.54
C SER A 345 -9.78 -5.02 -6.35
N ALA A 346 -8.82 -4.36 -7.02
CA ALA A 346 -7.93 -4.98 -7.98
C ALA A 346 -7.10 -6.16 -7.42
N TYR A 347 -6.71 -6.09 -6.15
CA TYR A 347 -6.00 -7.17 -5.46
C TYR A 347 -6.91 -8.37 -5.13
N ASP A 348 -8.20 -8.15 -4.95
CA ASP A 348 -9.16 -9.19 -4.56
C ASP A 348 -9.67 -9.94 -5.80
N ASN A 349 -9.78 -9.25 -6.94
CA ASN A 349 -10.25 -9.78 -8.24
C ASN A 349 -9.13 -10.38 -9.10
N PHE A 350 -8.05 -10.80 -8.46
CA PHE A 350 -6.85 -11.26 -9.15
C PHE A 350 -6.99 -12.69 -9.70
N TYR A 351 -6.99 -12.85 -11.03
CA TYR A 351 -7.10 -14.18 -11.65
C TYR A 351 -5.74 -14.90 -11.66
N ARG A 352 -5.49 -15.67 -10.60
CA ARG A 352 -4.19 -16.29 -10.31
C ARG A 352 -3.72 -17.24 -11.41
N GLN A 353 -4.61 -18.00 -12.03
CA GLN A 353 -4.28 -18.88 -13.16
C GLN A 353 -3.73 -18.10 -14.35
N LYS A 354 -4.37 -16.97 -14.68
CA LYS A 354 -3.91 -16.10 -15.76
C LYS A 354 -2.52 -15.54 -15.45
N LEU A 355 -2.26 -15.11 -14.21
CA LEU A 355 -0.90 -14.71 -13.81
C LEU A 355 0.12 -15.84 -14.02
N LEU A 356 -0.19 -17.07 -13.58
CA LEU A 356 0.74 -18.18 -13.75
C LEU A 356 0.99 -18.51 -15.23
N GLN A 357 -0.06 -18.42 -16.06
CA GLN A 357 0.07 -18.54 -17.50
C GLN A 357 0.93 -17.41 -18.07
N THR A 358 0.75 -16.17 -17.64
CA THR A 358 1.58 -15.04 -18.08
C THR A 358 3.04 -15.19 -17.65
N LEU A 359 3.32 -15.73 -16.47
CA LEU A 359 4.69 -16.06 -16.08
C LEU A 359 5.26 -17.16 -17.00
N TYR A 360 4.45 -18.17 -17.31
CA TYR A 360 4.83 -19.22 -18.25
C TYR A 360 5.12 -18.65 -19.65
N ASP A 361 4.24 -17.80 -20.19
CA ASP A 361 4.37 -17.19 -21.53
C ASP A 361 5.52 -16.19 -21.62
N LYS A 362 6.03 -15.70 -20.47
CA LYS A 362 7.22 -14.84 -20.36
C LYS A 362 8.46 -15.66 -19.98
N ASP A 363 8.48 -16.95 -20.26
CA ASP A 363 9.62 -17.86 -20.10
C ASP A 363 10.18 -17.95 -18.67
N PHE A 364 9.39 -17.59 -17.64
CA PHE A 364 9.81 -17.82 -16.26
C PHE A 364 9.93 -19.32 -16.02
N PRO A 365 11.00 -19.78 -15.35
CA PRO A 365 11.25 -21.20 -15.24
C PRO A 365 10.20 -21.91 -14.40
N LYS A 366 9.96 -23.18 -14.72
CA LYS A 366 8.90 -23.99 -14.09
C LYS A 366 8.89 -23.88 -12.56
N TRP A 367 10.08 -23.96 -11.97
CA TRP A 367 10.25 -23.96 -10.52
C TRP A 367 9.75 -22.68 -9.86
N PHE A 368 9.87 -21.53 -10.56
CA PHE A 368 9.42 -20.24 -10.09
C PHE A 368 7.90 -20.14 -10.26
N VAL A 369 7.36 -20.55 -11.39
CA VAL A 369 5.90 -20.60 -11.60
C VAL A 369 5.23 -21.49 -10.54
N ASP A 370 5.81 -22.65 -10.25
CA ASP A 370 5.32 -23.59 -9.22
C ASP A 370 5.33 -22.97 -7.82
N ILE A 371 6.42 -22.30 -7.43
CA ILE A 371 6.50 -21.69 -6.08
C ILE A 371 5.54 -20.50 -5.95
N ILE A 372 5.36 -19.69 -7.00
CA ILE A 372 4.35 -18.61 -7.03
C ILE A 372 2.94 -19.22 -6.89
N GLY A 373 2.64 -20.29 -7.61
CA GLY A 373 1.37 -21.00 -7.49
C GLY A 373 1.11 -21.47 -6.06
N ARG A 374 2.14 -21.97 -5.37
CA ARG A 374 2.06 -22.39 -3.96
C ARG A 374 1.96 -21.22 -2.98
N VAL A 375 2.62 -20.09 -3.22
CA VAL A 375 2.46 -18.85 -2.43
C VAL A 375 1.03 -18.32 -2.52
N LEU A 376 0.42 -18.42 -3.71
CA LEU A 376 -0.93 -17.91 -3.97
C LEU A 376 -2.07 -18.87 -3.60
N SER A 377 -1.76 -20.08 -3.12
CA SER A 377 -2.74 -21.17 -2.88
C SER A 377 -2.67 -21.74 -1.49
N LEU A 378 -3.78 -22.36 -1.06
CA LEU A 378 -3.92 -22.99 0.26
C LEU A 378 -3.62 -22.01 1.41
N ARG A 379 -4.13 -20.79 1.28
CA ARG A 379 -3.97 -19.77 2.32
C ARG A 379 -5.17 -19.83 3.22
N ASP A 380 -4.92 -19.67 4.51
CA ASP A 380 -5.96 -19.41 5.47
C ASP A 380 -5.63 -18.13 6.22
N ALA A 381 -6.68 -17.46 6.66
CA ALA A 381 -6.56 -16.20 7.38
C ALA A 381 -7.51 -16.17 8.57
N THR A 382 -7.14 -15.33 9.53
CA THR A 382 -8.05 -14.89 10.60
C THR A 382 -8.38 -13.42 10.37
N LEU A 383 -9.66 -13.07 10.41
CA LEU A 383 -10.12 -11.68 10.32
C LEU A 383 -10.03 -11.01 11.68
N ARG A 384 -9.52 -9.78 11.71
CA ARG A 384 -9.46 -8.93 12.90
C ARG A 384 -10.09 -7.58 12.62
N LEU A 385 -11.20 -7.33 13.30
CA LEU A 385 -11.86 -6.04 13.41
C LEU A 385 -11.59 -5.44 14.81
N PRO A 386 -11.85 -4.15 15.04
CA PRO A 386 -11.79 -3.58 16.39
C PRO A 386 -12.63 -4.38 17.39
N GLY A 387 -11.98 -5.02 18.37
CA GLY A 387 -12.63 -5.82 19.42
C GLY A 387 -13.09 -7.22 19.00
N ILE A 388 -12.95 -7.62 17.73
CA ILE A 388 -13.50 -8.88 17.20
C ILE A 388 -12.42 -9.65 16.44
N ILE A 389 -12.32 -10.96 16.69
CA ILE A 389 -11.42 -11.87 15.97
C ILE A 389 -12.26 -13.06 15.49
N SER A 390 -12.15 -13.40 14.21
CA SER A 390 -12.87 -14.54 13.64
C SER A 390 -12.17 -15.87 13.90
N GLU A 391 -12.88 -16.96 13.59
CA GLU A 391 -12.22 -18.24 13.33
C GLU A 391 -11.38 -18.17 12.04
N ARG A 392 -10.48 -19.14 11.88
CA ARG A 392 -9.67 -19.33 10.67
C ARG A 392 -10.59 -19.70 9.51
N PHE A 393 -10.41 -19.05 8.36
CA PHE A 393 -11.14 -19.36 7.13
C PHE A 393 -10.21 -19.39 5.92
N GLY A 394 -10.59 -20.15 4.90
CA GLY A 394 -9.82 -20.30 3.68
C GLY A 394 -9.89 -19.05 2.80
N MET A 395 -8.74 -18.62 2.28
CA MET A 395 -8.58 -17.53 1.34
C MET A 395 -8.23 -18.08 -0.04
N ASN A 396 -9.24 -18.17 -0.89
CA ASN A 396 -9.15 -18.71 -2.23
C ASN A 396 -9.04 -17.63 -3.31
N THR A 397 -9.25 -16.35 -3.02
CA THR A 397 -9.10 -15.27 -4.02
C THR A 397 -7.94 -14.34 -3.77
N GLY A 398 -7.59 -13.59 -4.81
CA GLY A 398 -6.78 -12.39 -4.72
C GLY A 398 -5.29 -12.61 -4.47
N ILE A 399 -4.57 -11.50 -4.42
CA ILE A 399 -3.23 -11.42 -3.83
C ILE A 399 -3.35 -10.61 -2.53
N PRO A 400 -2.88 -11.13 -1.38
CA PRO A 400 -3.06 -10.45 -0.11
C PRO A 400 -2.29 -9.13 -0.09
N GLN A 401 -2.93 -8.10 0.43
CA GLN A 401 -2.33 -6.77 0.53
C GLN A 401 -1.31 -6.77 1.67
N GLY A 402 -0.03 -6.61 1.34
CA GLY A 402 1.07 -6.61 2.31
C GLY A 402 2.16 -7.65 2.06
N LEU A 403 2.04 -8.47 1.00
CA LEU A 403 3.15 -9.31 0.52
C LEU A 403 4.21 -8.43 -0.16
N PRO A 404 5.51 -8.63 0.10
CA PRO A 404 6.56 -7.98 -0.69
C PRO A 404 6.44 -8.28 -2.20
N LEU A 405 5.94 -9.46 -2.54
CA LEU A 405 5.81 -9.95 -3.90
C LEU A 405 4.54 -9.46 -4.62
N SER A 406 3.53 -8.97 -3.88
CA SER A 406 2.21 -8.67 -4.46
C SER A 406 2.27 -7.61 -5.55
N THR A 407 3.04 -6.55 -5.34
CA THR A 407 3.09 -5.40 -6.27
C THR A 407 3.81 -5.76 -7.56
N VAL A 408 4.81 -6.65 -7.49
CA VAL A 408 5.55 -7.12 -8.67
C VAL A 408 4.68 -8.06 -9.52
N LEU A 409 4.00 -9.02 -8.88
CA LEU A 409 3.05 -9.91 -9.56
C LEU A 409 1.87 -9.14 -10.17
N PHE A 410 1.34 -8.15 -9.45
CA PHE A 410 0.27 -7.30 -9.96
C PHE A 410 0.71 -6.52 -11.19
N SER A 411 1.96 -6.07 -11.22
CA SER A 411 2.50 -5.36 -12.38
C SER A 411 2.55 -6.21 -13.64
N LEU A 412 2.88 -7.50 -13.52
CA LEU A 412 2.82 -8.42 -14.67
C LEU A 412 1.38 -8.79 -15.06
N PHE A 413 0.48 -8.90 -14.09
CA PHE A 413 -0.92 -9.24 -14.36
C PHE A 413 -1.66 -8.18 -15.18
N LEU A 414 -1.36 -6.89 -14.97
CA LEU A 414 -1.94 -5.81 -15.77
C LEU A 414 -1.60 -5.90 -17.26
N LEU A 415 -0.60 -6.70 -17.63
CA LEU A 415 -0.13 -6.89 -18.99
C LEU A 415 -0.70 -8.18 -19.63
N SER A 416 -1.46 -8.94 -18.86
CA SER A 416 -1.97 -10.28 -19.22
C SER A 416 -3.24 -10.21 -20.05
#